data_AF-A0A3E1DP86-F1
#
_entry.id   AF-A0A3E1DP86-F1
#
_cell.length_a   1.000
_cell.length_b   1.000
_cell.length_c   1.000
_cell.angle_alpha   90.00
_cell.angle_beta   90.00
_cell.angle_gamma   90.00
#
_symmetry.space_group_name_H-M   'P 1'
#
loop_
_entity.id
_entity.type
_entity.pdbx_description
1 polymer ?
#
loop_
_entity_poly.entity_id
_entity_poly.type
_entity_poly.pdbx_seq_one_letter_code
_entity_poly.pdbx_strand_id
1 'polypeptide(L)'
;MHTLINQLAEELANRIRPTIPLSIDLWNYEMIAAYLKKSPQQVRQRYAALPGFPQAIRLPSCGKEKGHPLWKAEEIITWAEKYKEKRVA
;
A
#
# COMPACT_ATOMS: atom_id res chain seq x y z
N MET A 1 -22.90 -33.03 -1.32
CA MET A 1 -21.54 -33.03 -1.89
C MET A 1 -21.11 -31.61 -2.27
N HIS A 2 -20.69 -30.76 -1.31
CA HIS A 2 -19.90 -29.52 -1.55
C HIS A 2 -19.18 -29.07 -0.25
N THR A 3 -18.98 -29.98 0.71
CA THR A 3 -18.50 -29.66 2.06
C THR A 3 -17.11 -29.04 2.08
N LEU A 4 -16.18 -29.54 1.25
CA LEU A 4 -14.82 -29.00 1.18
C LEU A 4 -14.78 -27.56 0.63
N ILE A 5 -15.60 -27.25 -0.37
CA ILE A 5 -15.67 -25.89 -0.94
C ILE A 5 -16.20 -24.92 0.12
N ASN A 6 -17.21 -25.33 0.89
CA ASN A 6 -17.77 -24.51 1.96
C ASN A 6 -16.76 -24.28 3.10
N GLN A 7 -16.04 -25.33 3.51
CA GLN A 7 -14.98 -25.20 4.53
C GLN A 7 -13.83 -24.30 4.06
N LEU A 8 -13.43 -24.41 2.79
CA LEU A 8 -12.41 -23.54 2.22
C LEU A 8 -12.90 -22.08 2.14
N ALA A 9 -14.15 -21.85 1.75
CA ALA A 9 -14.73 -20.51 1.70
C ALA A 9 -14.80 -19.86 3.09
N GLU A 10 -15.14 -20.62 4.12
CA GLU A 10 -15.20 -20.14 5.51
C GLU A 10 -13.81 -19.79 6.05
N GLU A 11 -12.82 -20.66 5.82
CA GLU A 11 -11.43 -20.39 6.19
C GLU A 11 -10.84 -19.19 5.43
N LEU A 12 -11.20 -19.01 4.16
CA LEU A 12 -10.80 -17.84 3.38
C LEU A 12 -11.46 -16.57 3.93
N ALA A 13 -12.76 -16.60 4.22
CA ALA A 13 -13.46 -15.46 4.80
C ALA A 13 -12.84 -15.01 6.13
N ASN A 14 -12.37 -15.95 6.96
CA ASN A 14 -11.69 -15.66 8.22
C ASN A 14 -10.29 -15.05 8.05
N ARG A 15 -9.64 -15.26 6.90
CA ARG A 15 -8.25 -14.83 6.63
C ARG A 15 -8.16 -13.61 5.72
N ILE A 16 -9.18 -13.37 4.91
CA ILE A 16 -9.25 -12.21 4.02
C ILE A 16 -9.57 -10.98 4.88
N ARG A 17 -8.63 -10.06 4.96
CA ARG A 17 -8.87 -8.76 5.59
C ARG A 17 -9.95 -8.01 4.80
N PRO A 18 -10.84 -7.26 5.47
CA PRO A 18 -11.83 -6.44 4.78
C PRO A 18 -11.13 -5.55 3.77
N THR A 19 -11.62 -5.57 2.52
CA THR A 19 -11.06 -4.76 1.45
C THR A 19 -11.40 -3.30 1.72
N ILE A 20 -10.38 -2.51 2.03
CA ILE A 20 -10.51 -1.05 2.18
C ILE A 20 -10.47 -0.44 0.78
N PRO A 21 -11.38 0.48 0.42
CA PRO A 21 -11.29 1.21 -0.85
C PRO A 21 -9.96 1.97 -0.98
N LEU A 22 -9.33 1.89 -2.15
CA LEU A 22 -8.01 2.50 -2.40
C LEU A 22 -7.96 4.02 -2.18
N SER A 23 -9.10 4.72 -2.25
CA SER A 23 -9.20 6.15 -1.97
C SER A 23 -8.97 6.51 -0.50
N ILE A 24 -9.20 5.55 0.42
CA ILE A 24 -9.03 5.75 1.87
C ILE A 24 -8.01 4.79 2.49
N ASP A 25 -7.49 3.83 1.71
CA ASP A 25 -6.53 2.85 2.20
C ASP A 25 -5.17 3.47 2.49
N LEU A 26 -4.56 3.05 3.60
CA LEU A 26 -3.27 3.55 4.09
C LEU A 26 -2.22 2.45 3.97
N TRP A 27 -1.27 2.65 3.08
CA TRP A 27 -0.18 1.73 2.80
C TRP A 27 1.07 2.05 3.61
N ASN A 28 1.72 1.00 4.08
CA ASN A 28 3.08 1.05 4.60
C ASN A 28 4.11 0.78 3.49
N TYR A 29 5.40 0.71 3.83
CA TYR A 29 6.45 0.44 2.85
C TYR A 29 6.29 -0.91 2.15
N GLU A 30 5.82 -1.94 2.86
CA GLU A 30 5.62 -3.28 2.31
C GLU A 30 4.54 -3.28 1.23
N MET A 31 3.41 -2.61 1.49
CA MET A 31 2.31 -2.48 0.52
C MET A 31 2.72 -1.66 -0.70
N ILE A 32 3.40 -0.53 -0.50
CA ILE A 32 3.93 0.29 -1.61
C ILE A 32 4.91 -0.53 -2.45
N ALA A 33 5.81 -1.26 -1.81
CA ALA A 33 6.79 -2.11 -2.48
C ALA A 33 6.13 -3.21 -3.31
N ALA A 34 5.08 -3.86 -2.77
CA ALA A 34 4.30 -4.87 -3.47
C ALA A 34 3.57 -4.31 -4.69
N TYR A 35 3.04 -3.09 -4.60
CA TYR A 35 2.42 -2.38 -5.73
C TYR A 35 3.45 -2.02 -6.80
N LEU A 36 4.55 -1.35 -6.43
CA LEU A 36 5.60 -0.90 -7.35
C LEU A 36 6.49 -2.03 -7.90
N LYS A 37 6.33 -3.27 -7.40
CA LYS A 37 7.19 -4.43 -7.71
C LYS A 37 8.66 -4.16 -7.38
N LYS A 38 8.91 -3.61 -6.20
CA LYS A 38 10.25 -3.28 -5.66
C LYS A 38 10.42 -3.86 -4.26
N SER A 39 11.62 -3.72 -3.68
CA SER A 39 11.83 -4.07 -2.28
C SER A 39 11.40 -2.93 -1.35
N PRO A 40 10.94 -3.21 -0.11
CA PRO A 40 10.62 -2.18 0.87
C PRO A 40 11.81 -1.24 1.17
N GLN A 41 13.03 -1.78 1.13
CA GLN A 41 14.25 -1.00 1.29
C GLN A 41 14.44 0.02 0.15
N GLN A 42 14.18 -0.38 -1.10
CA GLN A 42 14.23 0.56 -2.23
C GLN A 42 13.17 1.65 -2.11
N VAL A 43 11.96 1.31 -1.67
CA VAL A 43 10.91 2.32 -1.39
C VAL A 43 11.38 3.31 -0.35
N ARG A 44 11.89 2.84 0.78
CA ARG A 44 12.34 3.70 1.87
C ARG A 44 13.54 4.58 1.49
N GLN A 45 14.55 4.02 0.82
CA GLN A 45 15.82 4.73 0.61
C GLN A 45 15.85 5.54 -0.68
N ARG A 46 15.16 5.09 -1.73
CA ARG A 46 15.24 5.71 -3.06
C ARG A 46 13.98 6.47 -3.40
N TYR A 47 12.81 5.83 -3.30
CA TYR A 47 11.56 6.46 -3.76
C TYR A 47 11.02 7.50 -2.79
N ALA A 48 10.98 7.20 -1.49
CA ALA A 48 10.51 8.14 -0.46
C ALA A 48 11.38 9.39 -0.30
N ALA A 49 12.59 9.38 -0.85
CA ALA A 49 13.50 10.54 -0.88
C ALA A 49 13.34 11.39 -2.15
N LEU A 50 12.57 10.95 -3.15
CA LEU A 50 12.39 11.69 -4.39
C LEU A 50 11.52 12.94 -4.16
N PRO A 51 11.85 14.06 -4.84
CA PRO A 51 10.97 15.22 -4.85
C PRO A 51 9.62 14.83 -5.48
N GLY A 52 8.53 15.20 -4.80
CA GLY A 52 7.17 14.91 -5.25
C GLY A 52 6.65 13.52 -4.88
N PHE A 53 7.41 12.70 -4.13
CA PHE A 53 6.84 11.51 -3.50
C PHE A 53 5.76 11.89 -2.47
N PRO A 54 4.66 11.12 -2.34
CA PRO A 54 3.58 11.44 -1.41
C PRO A 54 4.02 11.64 0.04
N GLN A 55 3.33 12.55 0.75
CA GLN A 55 3.67 12.90 2.12
C GLN A 55 3.24 11.79 3.09
N ALA A 56 4.13 11.44 4.02
CA ALA A 56 3.83 10.44 5.02
C ALA A 56 2.85 10.95 6.09
N ILE A 57 1.81 10.15 6.35
CA ILE A 57 0.93 10.26 7.50
C ILE A 57 1.54 9.46 8.65
N ARG A 58 1.69 10.08 9.81
CA ARG A 58 2.17 9.40 11.04
C ARG A 58 1.07 9.48 12.08
N LEU A 59 0.47 8.35 12.40
CA LEU A 59 -0.56 8.27 13.43
C LEU A 59 0.07 8.47 14.82
N PRO A 60 -0.67 9.06 15.77
CA PRO A 60 -0.25 9.09 17.16
C PRO A 60 -0.07 7.65 17.68
N SER A 61 1.07 7.36 18.28
CA SER A 61 1.31 6.11 19.02
C SER A 61 1.16 6.38 20.52
N CYS A 62 0.91 5.35 21.34
CA CYS A 62 0.92 5.48 22.80
C CYS A 62 2.32 5.88 23.29
N GLY A 63 2.57 7.19 23.43
CA GLY A 63 3.85 7.78 23.81
C GLY A 63 4.09 9.15 23.13
N LYS A 64 5.32 9.69 23.29
CA LYS A 64 5.77 10.89 22.55
C LYS A 64 6.32 10.57 21.15
N GLU A 65 6.36 9.28 20.79
CA GLU A 65 6.94 8.82 19.52
C GLU A 65 5.90 8.84 18.39
N LYS A 66 6.35 9.28 17.22
CA LYS A 66 5.52 9.26 16.01
C LYS A 66 5.41 7.82 15.52
N GLY A 67 4.20 7.37 15.19
CA GLY A 67 3.98 6.05 14.59
C GLY A 67 4.72 5.88 13.26
N HIS A 68 4.81 4.61 12.82
CA HIS A 68 5.38 4.28 11.51
C HIS A 68 4.69 5.07 10.38
N PRO A 69 5.44 5.53 9.38
CA PRO A 69 4.88 6.30 8.29
C PRO A 69 3.95 5.43 7.43
N LEU A 70 2.81 6.01 7.06
CA LEU A 70 1.83 5.47 6.14
C LEU A 70 1.56 6.48 5.02
N TRP A 71 1.01 6.03 3.91
CA TRP A 71 0.66 6.85 2.76
C TRP A 71 -0.69 6.45 2.22
N LYS A 72 -1.44 7.39 1.65
CA LYS A 72 -2.65 7.02 0.93
C LYS A 72 -2.31 6.23 -0.33
N ALA A 73 -3.02 5.13 -0.56
CA ALA A 73 -2.83 4.32 -1.76
C ALA A 73 -3.09 5.13 -3.05
N GLU A 74 -4.15 5.95 -3.09
CA GLU A 74 -4.49 6.81 -4.23
C GLU A 74 -3.33 7.74 -4.66
N GLU A 75 -2.61 8.32 -3.70
CA GLU A 75 -1.53 9.27 -3.96
C GLU A 75 -0.30 8.55 -4.52
N ILE A 76 0.00 7.36 -4.01
CA ILE A 76 1.08 6.51 -4.50
C ILE A 76 0.82 6.05 -5.94
N ILE A 77 -0.41 5.62 -6.23
CA ILE A 77 -0.82 5.22 -7.58
C ILE A 77 -0.70 6.41 -8.54
N THR A 78 -1.25 7.57 -8.15
CA THR A 78 -1.18 8.80 -8.95
C THR A 78 0.26 9.23 -9.20
N TRP A 79 1.12 9.14 -8.19
CA TRP A 79 2.54 9.44 -8.33
C TRP A 79 3.23 8.49 -9.30
N ALA A 80 2.97 7.18 -9.21
CA ALA A 80 3.57 6.19 -10.11
C ALA A 80 3.17 6.41 -11.57
N GLU A 81 1.89 6.72 -11.84
CA GLU A 81 1.38 6.98 -13.18
C GLU A 81 2.06 8.19 -13.86
N LYS A 82 2.61 9.15 -13.10
CA LYS A 82 3.36 10.29 -13.68
C LYS A 82 4.63 9.85 -14.42
N TYR A 83 5.19 8.69 -14.08
CA TYR A 83 6.39 8.15 -14.71
C TYR A 83 6.07 7.25 -15.91
N LYS A 84 4.79 7.07 -16.24
CA LYS A 84 4.38 6.35 -17.44
C LYS A 84 4.91 7.07 -18.68
N GLU A 85 5.63 6.35 -19.52
CA GLU A 85 6.14 6.89 -20.78
C GLU A 85 4.97 7.42 -21.62
N LYS A 86 5.10 8.66 -22.08
CA LYS A 86 4.17 9.21 -23.06
C LYS A 86 4.61 8.70 -24.43
N ARG A 87 3.79 7.87 -25.06
CA ARG A 87 3.93 7.64 -26.51
C ARG A 87 3.61 8.94 -27.22
N VAL A 88 4.60 9.50 -27.91
CA VAL A 88 4.37 10.52 -28.93
C VAL A 88 3.76 9.79 -30.12
N ALA A 89 2.55 10.21 -30.50
CA ALA A 89 1.85 9.72 -31.70
C ALA A 89 2.44 10.35 -32.95
#